data_AF-A0A8C3JFK7-F1
#
_entry.id   AF-A0A8C3JFK7-F1
#
_cell.length_a   1.000
_cell.length_b   1.000
_cell.length_c   1.000
_cell.angle_alpha   90.00
_cell.angle_beta   90.00
_cell.angle_gamma   90.00
#
_symmetry.space_group_name_H-M   'P 1'
#
loop_
_entity.id
_entity.type
_entity.pdbx_description
1 polymer ?
#
loop_
_entity_poly.entity_id
_entity_poly.type
_entity_poly.pdbx_seq_one_letter_code
_entity_poly.pdbx_strand_id
1 'polypeptide(L)'
;MKWEEAAQGEPVLRQCLVGKWGNKGCVWGVAPFFRSGDQHTVPQQKFTECQCILAALQGKEQGWICCPKGWKRFQEKCYYQSADTMSWPESVQNCTGMGSQLVVINSEEEQAFLHKMLQQAERSINFFIGLHAEKVGQWQWVDQTPYNKTAAFWRKNEPSNVEDEKCGVIHTMSEIRNWNDAPCHGHYRICEAAALALTERPSS
;
A
#
# COMPACT_ATOMS: atom_id res chain seq x y z
N MET A 1 -32.37 -28.80 16.32
CA MET A 1 -31.05 -28.31 16.74
C MET A 1 -30.67 -27.16 15.82
N LYS A 2 -30.61 -25.96 16.39
CA LYS A 2 -30.03 -24.76 15.78
C LYS A 2 -28.52 -24.88 15.78
N TRP A 3 -27.87 -24.36 14.73
CA TRP A 3 -26.60 -23.60 14.69
C TRP A 3 -26.63 -22.90 13.30
N GLU A 4 -26.98 -21.61 13.18
CA GLU A 4 -26.19 -20.38 13.31
C GLU A 4 -25.01 -20.22 12.33
N GLU A 5 -25.08 -19.14 11.56
CA GLU A 5 -24.14 -18.65 10.55
C GLU A 5 -22.86 -18.10 11.19
N ALA A 6 -21.72 -18.29 10.52
CA ALA A 6 -20.54 -17.45 10.67
C ALA A 6 -19.99 -17.09 9.29
N ALA A 7 -19.81 -15.78 9.11
CA ALA A 7 -19.30 -15.11 7.92
C ALA A 7 -17.85 -15.47 7.59
N GLN A 8 -17.49 -15.36 6.31
CA GLN A 8 -16.23 -14.75 5.87
C GLN A 8 -16.28 -14.52 4.36
N GLY A 9 -15.95 -13.30 3.95
CA GLY A 9 -16.01 -12.82 2.58
C GLY A 9 -15.15 -13.64 1.64
N GLU A 10 -15.69 -13.89 0.46
CA GLU A 10 -14.98 -14.54 -0.64
C GLU A 10 -13.75 -13.73 -1.06
N PRO A 11 -12.64 -14.38 -1.45
CA PRO A 11 -11.50 -13.69 -2.01
C PRO A 11 -11.92 -13.03 -3.32
N VAL A 12 -11.75 -11.70 -3.41
CA VAL A 12 -11.91 -10.96 -4.67
C VAL A 12 -11.01 -11.63 -5.71
N LEU A 13 -11.63 -12.32 -6.66
CA LEU A 13 -10.93 -12.92 -7.79
C LEU A 13 -10.39 -11.78 -8.67
N ARG A 14 -9.13 -11.40 -8.44
CA ARG A 14 -8.41 -10.39 -9.23
C ARG A 14 -7.97 -11.03 -10.54
N GLN A 15 -8.85 -11.02 -11.53
CA GLN A 15 -8.56 -11.60 -12.84
C GLN A 15 -7.80 -10.58 -13.71
N CYS A 16 -6.57 -10.90 -14.09
CA CYS A 16 -5.98 -10.33 -15.30
C CYS A 16 -6.77 -10.90 -16.49
N LEU A 17 -7.55 -10.08 -17.17
CA LEU A 17 -8.06 -10.45 -18.49
C LEU A 17 -6.84 -10.55 -19.41
N VAL A 18 -6.40 -11.77 -19.70
CA VAL A 18 -5.45 -12.06 -20.79
C VAL A 18 -6.17 -11.78 -22.10
N GLY A 19 -6.32 -10.50 -22.43
CA GLY A 19 -6.81 -10.05 -23.71
C GLY A 19 -5.77 -10.35 -24.78
N LYS A 20 -6.22 -10.98 -25.87
CA LYS A 20 -5.38 -11.28 -27.04
C LYS A 20 -4.55 -10.07 -27.47
N TRP A 21 -3.30 -10.37 -27.82
CA TRP A 21 -2.20 -9.45 -28.12
C TRP A 21 -2.57 -8.25 -29.01
N GLY A 22 -2.23 -7.07 -28.50
CA GLY A 22 -2.33 -5.79 -29.18
C GLY A 22 -2.06 -4.63 -28.23
N ASN A 23 -0.79 -4.32 -27.97
CA ASN A 23 -0.29 -3.02 -27.46
C ASN A 23 -0.99 -2.36 -26.25
N LYS A 24 -1.58 -3.12 -25.30
CA LYS A 24 -2.24 -2.53 -24.14
C LYS A 24 -1.77 -3.23 -22.85
N GLY A 25 -1.15 -2.44 -21.97
CA GLY A 25 -0.45 -2.86 -20.77
C GLY A 25 -1.33 -3.46 -19.67
N CYS A 26 -0.74 -3.63 -18.48
CA CYS A 26 -1.38 -4.23 -17.31
C CYS A 26 -2.54 -3.34 -16.82
N VAL A 27 -3.77 -3.85 -16.92
CA VAL A 27 -4.97 -3.14 -16.45
C VAL A 27 -5.33 -3.63 -15.06
N TRP A 28 -5.31 -2.73 -14.07
CA TRP A 28 -5.89 -2.98 -12.76
C TRP A 28 -7.35 -2.57 -12.77
N GLY A 29 -8.23 -3.46 -12.32
CA GLY A 29 -9.63 -3.17 -12.06
C GLY A 29 -9.98 -3.59 -10.65
N VAL A 30 -10.56 -2.68 -9.86
CA VAL A 30 -11.36 -3.06 -8.70
C VAL A 30 -12.77 -3.36 -9.23
N ALA A 31 -13.26 -4.57 -9.01
CA ALA A 31 -14.66 -4.89 -9.24
C ALA A 31 -15.40 -4.76 -7.90
N PRO A 32 -16.20 -3.70 -7.67
CA PRO A 32 -17.14 -3.70 -6.57
C PRO A 32 -18.40 -4.49 -6.95
N PHE A 33 -19.02 -5.15 -5.97
CA PHE A 33 -20.37 -5.69 -6.08
C PHE A 33 -21.35 -4.52 -6.30
N PHE A 34 -21.90 -4.37 -7.52
CA PHE A 34 -23.04 -3.47 -7.73
C PHE A 34 -24.09 -4.06 -8.66
N ARG A 35 -25.35 -3.83 -8.27
CA ARG A 35 -26.56 -4.17 -9.01
C ARG A 35 -26.61 -3.42 -10.34
N SER A 36 -27.25 -4.03 -11.34
CA SER A 36 -27.44 -3.47 -12.68
C SER A 36 -28.08 -2.07 -12.63
N GLY A 37 -27.42 -1.05 -13.18
CA GLY A 37 -28.07 0.25 -13.36
C GLY A 37 -27.21 1.40 -13.84
N ASP A 38 -26.01 1.60 -13.29
CA ASP A 38 -25.30 2.87 -13.50
C ASP A 38 -24.09 2.75 -14.44
N GLN A 39 -24.19 3.39 -15.62
CA GLN A 39 -23.05 3.70 -16.48
C GLN A 39 -22.27 4.89 -15.91
N HIS A 40 -21.52 4.67 -14.83
CA HIS A 40 -20.44 5.56 -14.44
C HIS A 40 -19.11 4.87 -14.79
N THR A 41 -18.39 5.45 -15.75
CA THR A 41 -17.05 4.99 -16.15
C THR A 41 -16.10 5.03 -14.95
N VAL A 42 -15.77 3.85 -14.41
CA VAL A 42 -14.71 3.68 -13.40
C VAL A 42 -13.40 4.23 -13.96
N PRO A 43 -12.67 5.09 -13.24
CA PRO A 43 -11.32 5.50 -13.63
C PRO A 43 -10.38 4.29 -13.56
N GLN A 44 -10.27 3.56 -14.67
CA GLN A 44 -9.27 2.52 -14.84
C GLN A 44 -7.92 3.20 -15.08
N GLN A 45 -7.11 3.37 -14.04
CA GLN A 45 -5.76 3.85 -14.24
C GLN A 45 -4.90 2.69 -14.76
N LYS A 46 -4.68 2.70 -16.08
CA LYS A 46 -3.85 1.73 -16.77
C LYS A 46 -2.40 2.08 -16.51
N PHE A 47 -1.66 1.23 -15.79
CA PHE A 47 -0.21 1.33 -15.79
C PHE A 47 0.27 0.80 -17.15
N THR A 48 0.66 1.71 -18.03
CA THR A 48 1.13 1.38 -19.38
C THR A 48 2.51 0.73 -19.39
N GLU A 49 3.30 0.86 -18.31
CA GLU A 49 4.67 0.32 -18.22
C GLU A 49 4.94 -0.32 -16.84
N CYS A 50 5.46 -1.55 -16.84
CA CYS A 50 5.86 -2.30 -15.66
C CYS A 50 7.34 -2.71 -15.75
N GLN A 51 7.99 -2.83 -14.60
CA GLN A 51 9.33 -3.39 -14.44
C GLN A 51 9.23 -4.76 -13.77
N CYS A 52 9.71 -5.79 -14.45
CA CYS A 52 9.62 -7.18 -14.02
C CYS A 52 11.00 -7.79 -13.75
N ILE A 53 11.11 -8.67 -12.76
CA ILE A 53 12.29 -9.53 -12.60
C ILE A 53 11.87 -10.99 -12.56
N LEU A 54 12.81 -11.87 -12.89
CA LEU A 54 12.71 -13.28 -12.55
C LEU A 54 12.78 -13.48 -11.03
N ALA A 55 11.84 -14.24 -10.50
CA ALA A 55 11.79 -14.64 -9.10
C ALA A 55 11.37 -16.12 -9.00
N ALA A 56 11.85 -16.81 -7.97
CA ALA A 56 11.36 -18.13 -7.63
C ALA A 56 10.01 -17.98 -6.91
N LEU A 57 8.91 -18.37 -7.57
CA LEU A 57 7.60 -18.39 -6.92
C LEU A 57 7.54 -19.60 -5.98
N GLN A 58 6.75 -19.51 -4.90
CA GLN A 58 6.61 -20.61 -3.94
C GLN A 58 6.05 -21.85 -4.65
N GLY A 59 6.92 -22.84 -4.93
CA GLY A 59 6.55 -24.06 -5.65
C GLY A 59 7.29 -24.31 -6.97
N LYS A 60 8.64 -24.21 -6.96
CA LYS A 60 9.59 -24.75 -7.96
C LYS A 60 9.55 -24.22 -9.41
N GLU A 61 8.59 -23.40 -9.82
CA GLU A 61 8.64 -22.73 -11.12
C GLU A 61 9.18 -21.29 -11.03
N GLN A 62 10.05 -20.94 -11.98
CA GLN A 62 10.55 -19.57 -12.15
C GLN A 62 9.41 -18.73 -12.73
N GLY A 63 9.09 -17.62 -12.07
CA GLY A 63 8.11 -16.65 -12.54
C GLY A 63 8.69 -15.25 -12.60
N TRP A 64 7.83 -14.28 -12.90
CA TRP A 64 8.16 -12.87 -12.95
C TRP A 64 7.36 -12.10 -11.93
N ILE A 65 8.03 -11.24 -11.17
CA ILE A 65 7.38 -10.29 -10.27
C ILE A 65 7.51 -8.89 -10.86
N CYS A 66 6.38 -8.27 -11.15
CA CYS A 66 6.29 -6.99 -11.82
C CYS A 66 5.69 -5.90 -10.91
N CYS A 67 6.31 -4.72 -10.94
CA CYS A 67 5.79 -3.50 -10.35
C CYS A 67 5.59 -2.42 -11.42
N PRO A 68 4.65 -1.47 -11.23
CA PRO A 68 4.55 -0.33 -12.13
C PRO A 68 5.88 0.44 -12.18
N LYS A 69 6.21 1.01 -13.34
CA LYS A 69 7.44 1.80 -13.49
C LYS A 69 7.47 2.95 -12.47
N GLY A 70 8.62 3.15 -11.84
CA GLY A 70 8.80 4.15 -10.79
C GLY A 70 8.44 3.67 -9.38
N TRP A 71 7.77 2.53 -9.24
CA TRP A 71 7.52 1.90 -7.93
C TRP A 71 8.72 1.05 -7.53
N LYS A 72 9.02 1.04 -6.23
CA LYS A 72 10.07 0.20 -5.66
C LYS A 72 9.48 -1.15 -5.31
N ARG A 73 10.14 -2.25 -5.70
CA ARG A 73 9.72 -3.59 -5.30
C ARG A 73 10.42 -3.98 -4.01
N PHE A 74 9.67 -4.58 -3.09
CA PHE A 74 10.21 -5.35 -1.98
C PHE A 74 9.31 -6.56 -1.74
N GLN A 75 9.92 -7.76 -1.78
CA GLN A 75 9.19 -9.03 -1.77
C GLN A 75 8.09 -9.06 -2.85
N GLU A 76 6.87 -9.46 -2.49
CA GLU A 76 5.71 -9.56 -3.37
C GLU A 76 4.85 -8.28 -3.36
N LYS A 77 5.45 -7.14 -3.00
CA LYS A 77 4.80 -5.83 -2.94
C LYS A 77 5.55 -4.76 -3.73
N CYS A 78 4.81 -3.76 -4.17
CA CYS A 78 5.27 -2.57 -4.87
C CYS A 78 4.95 -1.34 -4.02
N TYR A 79 5.89 -0.41 -3.92
CA TYR A 79 5.79 0.77 -3.08
C TYR A 79 5.98 2.04 -3.90
N TYR A 80 5.08 3.00 -3.72
CA TYR A 80 5.15 4.32 -4.31
C TYR A 80 5.48 5.34 -3.24
N GLN A 81 6.48 6.18 -3.50
CA GLN A 81 6.81 7.34 -2.69
C GLN A 81 6.32 8.58 -3.44
N SER A 82 5.47 9.40 -2.79
CA SER A 82 4.98 10.61 -3.43
C SER A 82 6.03 11.72 -3.52
N ALA A 83 5.83 12.61 -4.50
CA ALA A 83 6.62 13.83 -4.68
C ALA A 83 5.84 15.11 -4.27
N ASP A 84 4.60 14.94 -3.84
CA ASP A 84 3.66 15.98 -3.42
C ASP A 84 3.08 15.66 -2.03
N THR A 85 2.55 16.69 -1.37
CA THR A 85 1.91 16.60 -0.06
C THR A 85 0.39 16.74 -0.16
N MET A 86 -0.32 16.06 0.73
CA MET A 86 -1.79 16.04 0.79
C MET A 86 -2.25 15.94 2.25
N SER A 87 -3.56 15.91 2.48
CA SER A 87 -4.12 15.39 3.73
C SER A 87 -4.12 13.87 3.79
N TRP A 88 -4.24 13.29 4.99
CA TRP A 88 -4.30 11.84 5.16
C TRP A 88 -5.52 11.24 4.43
N PRO A 89 -6.74 11.79 4.53
CA PRO A 89 -7.89 11.28 3.77
C PRO A 89 -7.71 11.37 2.26
N GLU A 90 -7.15 12.47 1.75
CA GLU A 90 -6.81 12.60 0.33
C GLU A 90 -5.73 11.59 -0.10
N SER A 91 -4.78 11.29 0.79
CA SER A 91 -3.73 10.30 0.53
C SER A 91 -4.30 8.87 0.44
N VAL A 92 -5.28 8.53 1.29
CA VAL A 92 -6.04 7.28 1.17
C VAL A 92 -6.71 7.21 -0.21
N GLN A 93 -7.48 8.25 -0.58
CA GLN A 93 -8.16 8.29 -1.86
C GLN A 93 -7.19 8.21 -3.05
N ASN A 94 -6.04 8.89 -2.96
CA ASN A 94 -5.03 8.88 -4.01
C ASN A 94 -4.40 7.50 -4.19
N CYS A 95 -4.00 6.84 -3.10
CA CYS A 95 -3.48 5.47 -3.18
C CYS A 95 -4.55 4.51 -3.73
N THR A 96 -5.80 4.60 -3.27
CA THR A 96 -6.91 3.79 -3.77
C THR A 96 -7.16 4.03 -5.27
N GLY A 97 -7.11 5.28 -5.73
CA GLY A 97 -7.23 5.63 -7.15
C GLY A 97 -6.15 5.01 -8.02
N MET A 98 -4.95 4.78 -7.47
CA MET A 98 -3.85 4.06 -8.12
C MET A 98 -3.98 2.52 -8.05
N GLY A 99 -5.08 1.98 -7.54
CA GLY A 99 -5.25 0.54 -7.32
C GLY A 99 -4.39 -0.01 -6.18
N SER A 100 -4.01 0.86 -5.24
CA SER A 100 -3.12 0.61 -4.12
C SER A 100 -3.77 1.05 -2.79
N GLN A 101 -3.04 1.01 -1.69
CA GLN A 101 -3.47 1.57 -0.41
C GLN A 101 -2.32 2.30 0.28
N LEU A 102 -2.58 3.13 1.29
CA LEU A 102 -1.49 3.62 2.15
C LEU A 102 -0.80 2.43 2.80
N VAL A 103 0.53 2.48 2.92
CA VAL A 103 1.32 1.33 3.38
C VAL A 103 0.94 0.87 4.79
N VAL A 104 0.69 -0.43 4.93
CA VAL A 104 0.48 -1.13 6.18
C VAL A 104 1.71 -1.98 6.47
N ILE A 105 2.35 -1.70 7.60
CA ILE A 105 3.66 -2.26 7.92
C ILE A 105 3.45 -3.50 8.79
N ASN A 106 3.75 -4.66 8.22
CA ASN A 106 3.46 -5.97 8.76
C ASN A 106 4.71 -6.71 9.27
N SER A 107 5.91 -6.23 8.94
CA SER A 107 7.16 -6.87 9.36
C SER A 107 8.31 -5.89 9.59
N GLU A 108 9.33 -6.35 10.31
CA GLU A 108 10.56 -5.58 10.53
C GLU A 108 11.36 -5.39 9.24
N GLU A 109 11.36 -6.39 8.36
CA GLU A 109 12.03 -6.31 7.07
C GLU A 109 11.36 -5.29 6.14
N GLU A 110 10.02 -5.19 6.18
CA GLU A 110 9.26 -4.17 5.48
C GLU A 110 9.59 -2.78 6.01
N GLN A 111 9.61 -2.59 7.34
CA GLN A 111 10.06 -1.34 7.95
C GLN A 111 11.50 -0.99 7.56
N ALA A 112 12.42 -1.95 7.58
CA ALA A 112 13.82 -1.75 7.20
C ALA A 112 13.96 -1.34 5.72
N PHE A 113 13.13 -1.92 4.84
CA PHE A 113 13.06 -1.54 3.45
C PHE A 113 12.56 -0.10 3.28
N LEU A 114 11.45 0.28 3.93
CA LEU A 114 10.90 1.64 3.88
C LEU A 114 11.91 2.65 4.42
N HIS A 115 12.61 2.33 5.51
CA HIS A 115 13.68 3.17 6.05
C HIS A 115 14.76 3.44 5.01
N LYS A 116 15.29 2.39 4.34
CA LYS A 116 16.29 2.53 3.28
C LYS A 116 15.75 3.27 2.05
N MET A 117 14.49 3.04 1.67
CA MET A 117 13.85 3.72 0.55
C MET A 117 13.84 5.24 0.74
N LEU A 118 13.69 5.71 1.98
CA LEU A 118 13.55 7.12 2.32
C LEU A 118 14.87 7.82 2.73
N GLN A 119 15.98 7.08 2.87
CA GLN A 119 17.30 7.60 3.32
C GLN A 119 17.97 8.60 2.36
N GLN A 120 17.34 8.96 1.25
CA GLN A 120 17.88 9.90 0.25
C GLN A 120 17.49 11.37 0.51
N ALA A 121 16.66 11.64 1.52
CA ALA A 121 16.22 12.99 1.83
C ALA A 121 17.27 13.74 2.65
N GLU A 122 17.82 14.84 2.11
CA GLU A 122 18.71 15.77 2.83
C GLU A 122 17.98 16.55 3.95
N ARG A 123 16.66 16.42 4.05
CA ARG A 123 15.79 17.12 5.00
C ARG A 123 14.91 16.14 5.77
N SER A 124 14.56 16.51 6.99
CA SER A 124 13.52 15.86 7.79
C SER A 124 12.17 16.01 7.08
N ILE A 125 11.62 14.91 6.58
CA ILE A 125 10.35 14.84 5.85
C ILE A 125 9.45 13.80 6.50
N ASN A 126 8.14 14.05 6.50
CA ASN A 126 7.12 13.10 6.95
C ASN A 126 6.39 12.47 5.76
N PHE A 127 6.20 11.15 5.84
CA PHE A 127 5.41 10.37 4.90
C PHE A 127 4.28 9.66 5.65
N PHE A 128 3.03 9.92 5.29
CA PHE A 128 1.88 9.17 5.78
C PHE A 128 2.03 7.67 5.48
N ILE A 129 1.70 6.90 6.51
CA ILE A 129 1.44 5.47 6.43
C ILE A 129 -0.05 5.22 6.65
N GLY A 130 -0.51 3.98 6.47
CA GLY A 130 -1.90 3.60 6.62
C GLY A 130 -2.43 3.63 8.05
N LEU A 131 -1.69 4.20 9.00
CA LEU A 131 -2.04 4.23 10.41
C LEU A 131 -2.74 5.55 10.76
N HIS A 132 -3.93 5.47 11.34
CA HIS A 132 -4.66 6.64 11.85
C HIS A 132 -5.30 6.34 13.21
N ALA A 133 -5.69 7.38 13.93
CA ALA A 133 -6.39 7.26 15.20
C ALA A 133 -7.72 8.02 15.15
N GLU A 134 -8.84 7.36 15.47
CA GLU A 134 -10.13 8.04 15.59
C GLU A 134 -10.17 8.92 16.83
N LYS A 135 -9.67 8.37 17.94
CA LYS A 135 -9.36 9.08 19.18
C LYS A 135 -7.88 8.90 19.46
N VAL A 136 -7.26 9.91 20.04
CA VAL A 136 -5.84 9.88 20.42
C VAL A 136 -5.48 8.55 21.09
N GLY A 137 -4.41 7.91 20.62
CA GLY A 137 -3.94 6.61 21.10
C GLY A 137 -4.72 5.38 20.62
N GLN A 138 -5.86 5.53 19.95
CA GLN A 138 -6.66 4.44 19.38
C GLN A 138 -6.31 4.20 17.91
N TRP A 139 -5.12 3.65 17.69
CA TRP A 139 -4.55 3.41 16.36
C TRP A 139 -5.22 2.27 15.59
N GLN A 140 -5.47 2.49 14.31
CA GLN A 140 -6.07 1.55 13.36
C GLN A 140 -5.37 1.65 12.01
N TRP A 141 -5.18 0.50 11.36
CA TRP A 141 -4.67 0.42 9.99
C TRP A 141 -5.80 0.59 8.97
N VAL A 142 -5.49 1.20 7.82
CA VAL A 142 -6.42 1.47 6.72
C VAL A 142 -7.03 0.19 6.12
N ASP A 143 -6.32 -0.94 6.23
CA ASP A 143 -6.76 -2.26 5.75
C ASP A 143 -7.47 -3.09 6.83
N GLN A 144 -7.68 -2.51 8.01
CA GLN A 144 -8.30 -3.15 9.19
C GLN A 144 -7.45 -4.27 9.81
N THR A 145 -6.17 -4.40 9.44
CA THR A 145 -5.24 -5.27 10.16
C THR A 145 -5.17 -4.86 11.64
N PRO A 146 -5.21 -5.82 12.59
CA PRO A 146 -5.15 -5.48 14.02
C PRO A 146 -3.86 -4.74 14.37
N TYR A 147 -3.99 -3.58 15.03
CA TYR A 147 -2.84 -2.82 15.51
C TYR A 147 -2.16 -3.56 16.68
N ASN A 148 -0.85 -3.79 16.56
CA ASN A 148 -0.03 -4.37 17.62
C ASN A 148 0.99 -3.36 18.15
N LYS A 149 0.78 -2.90 19.39
CA LYS A 149 1.66 -1.93 20.06
C LYS A 149 3.10 -2.41 20.22
N THR A 150 3.35 -3.72 20.40
CA THR A 150 4.71 -4.24 20.61
C THR A 150 5.50 -4.36 19.32
N ALA A 151 4.82 -4.45 18.18
CA ALA A 151 5.43 -4.49 16.84
C ALA A 151 5.52 -3.10 16.18
N ALA A 152 5.11 -2.03 16.88
CA ALA A 152 5.10 -0.69 16.34
C ALA A 152 6.49 -0.03 16.36
N PHE A 153 6.84 0.62 15.25
CA PHE A 153 8.15 1.26 15.06
C PHE A 153 8.17 2.75 15.45
N TRP A 154 7.41 3.13 16.49
CA TRP A 154 7.47 4.46 17.08
C TRP A 154 8.89 4.86 17.45
N ARG A 155 9.27 6.09 17.12
CA ARG A 155 10.49 6.71 17.63
C ARG A 155 10.38 6.88 19.15
N LYS A 156 11.52 7.13 19.80
CA LYS A 156 11.55 7.35 21.24
C LYS A 156 10.60 8.50 21.62
N ASN A 157 9.77 8.26 22.64
CA ASN A 157 8.73 9.17 23.16
C ASN A 157 7.50 9.36 22.26
N GLU A 158 7.35 8.58 21.18
CA GLU A 158 6.13 8.58 20.36
C GLU A 158 5.26 7.35 20.60
N PRO A 159 3.96 7.43 20.29
CA PRO A 159 3.24 8.65 19.91
C PRO A 159 3.10 9.63 21.08
N SER A 160 3.23 10.93 20.81
CA SER A 160 3.11 12.02 21.78
C SER A 160 1.66 12.20 22.23
N ASN A 161 0.72 11.72 21.41
CA ASN A 161 -0.70 11.69 21.66
C ASN A 161 -1.26 13.10 21.90
N VAL A 162 -0.82 14.07 21.10
CA VAL A 162 -1.42 15.41 21.07
C VAL A 162 -2.77 15.31 20.34
N GLU A 163 -3.77 16.07 20.79
CA GLU A 163 -5.16 15.99 20.29
C GLU A 163 -5.30 16.15 18.77
N ASP A 164 -4.41 16.91 18.14
CA ASP A 164 -4.42 17.19 16.71
C ASP A 164 -3.53 16.23 15.89
N GLU A 165 -2.78 15.33 16.54
CA GLU A 165 -1.83 14.41 15.91
C GLU A 165 -2.40 12.99 15.83
N LYS A 166 -3.32 12.80 14.88
CA LYS A 166 -4.08 11.54 14.73
C LYS A 166 -3.62 10.68 13.55
N CYS A 167 -2.54 11.04 12.89
CA CYS A 167 -2.07 10.34 11.70
C CYS A 167 -0.64 9.85 11.88
N GLY A 168 -0.41 8.56 11.60
CA GLY A 168 0.91 7.96 11.63
C GLY A 168 1.71 8.36 10.40
N VAL A 169 2.96 8.76 10.63
CA VAL A 169 3.93 9.04 9.58
C VAL A 169 5.24 8.30 9.84
N ILE A 170 5.97 7.97 8.79
CA ILE A 170 7.41 7.73 8.86
C ILE A 170 8.11 9.09 8.76
N HIS A 171 8.91 9.41 9.78
CA HIS A 171 9.80 10.56 9.77
C HIS A 171 11.17 10.13 9.24
N THR A 172 11.71 10.82 8.24
CA THR A 172 12.99 10.44 7.60
C THR A 172 14.19 10.72 8.52
N MET A 173 14.45 9.80 9.45
CA MET A 173 15.58 9.81 10.40
C MET A 173 16.57 8.67 10.10
N SER A 174 17.72 8.70 10.77
CA SER A 174 18.77 7.68 10.64
C SER A 174 18.40 6.32 11.26
N GLU A 175 17.45 6.27 12.21
CA GLU A 175 17.05 5.05 12.90
C GLU A 175 15.86 4.34 12.24
N ILE A 176 15.78 3.02 12.39
CA ILE A 176 14.68 2.20 11.87
C ILE A 176 13.35 2.47 12.61
N ARG A 177 13.41 2.79 13.90
CA ARG A 177 12.26 3.18 14.72
C ARG A 177 11.98 4.67 14.53
N ASN A 178 11.16 4.98 13.54
CA ASN A 178 11.00 6.34 13.05
C ASN A 178 9.54 6.75 12.81
N TRP A 179 8.57 6.00 13.34
CA TRP A 179 7.18 6.45 13.29
C TRP A 179 6.96 7.62 14.24
N ASN A 180 6.07 8.52 13.83
CA ASN A 180 5.62 9.67 14.59
C ASN A 180 4.11 9.84 14.40
N ASP A 181 3.40 10.32 15.41
CA ASP A 181 2.07 10.89 15.21
C ASP A 181 2.22 12.35 14.76
N ALA A 182 1.38 12.75 13.81
CA ALA A 182 1.49 14.07 13.20
C ALA A 182 0.11 14.59 12.80
N PRO A 183 -0.01 15.91 12.53
CA PRO A 183 -1.22 16.46 11.96
C PRO A 183 -1.61 15.74 10.67
N CYS A 184 -2.90 15.54 10.46
CA CYS A 184 -3.42 14.80 9.32
C CYS A 184 -3.38 15.58 7.99
N HIS A 185 -2.49 16.57 7.86
CA HIS A 185 -2.35 17.42 6.67
C HIS A 185 -0.90 17.79 6.35
N GLY A 186 -0.61 17.99 5.06
CA GLY A 186 0.65 18.59 4.61
C GLY A 186 1.85 17.62 4.68
N HIS A 187 1.61 16.33 4.49
CA HIS A 187 2.68 15.33 4.43
C HIS A 187 2.66 14.57 3.11
N TYR A 188 3.82 14.01 2.76
CA TYR A 188 3.93 13.08 1.64
C TYR A 188 3.25 11.76 2.02
N ARG A 189 3.18 10.80 1.11
CA ARG A 189 2.54 9.49 1.36
C ARG A 189 3.34 8.35 0.76
N ILE A 190 3.22 7.19 1.37
CA ILE A 190 3.72 5.94 0.80
C ILE A 190 2.51 5.04 0.52
N CYS A 191 2.36 4.63 -0.74
CA CYS A 191 1.36 3.65 -1.12
C CYS A 191 2.01 2.29 -1.31
N GLU A 192 1.27 1.22 -1.04
CA GLU A 192 1.65 -0.17 -1.33
C GLU A 192 0.59 -0.85 -2.20
N ALA A 193 1.05 -1.76 -3.07
CA ALA A 193 0.21 -2.66 -3.83
C ALA A 193 0.85 -4.05 -3.91
N ALA A 194 0.05 -5.10 -4.07
CA ALA A 194 0.59 -6.41 -4.41
C ALA A 194 1.30 -6.35 -5.76
N ALA A 195 2.47 -6.98 -5.85
CA ALA A 195 3.16 -7.13 -7.12
C ALA A 195 2.44 -8.16 -8.02
N LEU A 196 2.55 -7.99 -9.33
CA LEU A 196 1.99 -8.95 -10.28
C LEU A 196 2.95 -10.14 -10.43
N ALA A 197 2.45 -11.34 -10.17
CA ALA A 197 3.17 -12.59 -10.44
C ALA A 197 2.73 -13.14 -11.81
N LEU A 198 3.69 -13.39 -12.71
CA LEU A 198 3.48 -13.99 -14.02
C LEU A 198 4.31 -15.26 -14.16
N THR A 199 3.77 -16.29 -14.81
CA THR A 199 4.52 -17.52 -15.11
C THR A 199 5.28 -17.44 -16.44
N GLU A 200 4.87 -16.54 -17.34
CA GLU A 200 5.47 -16.35 -18.66
C GLU A 200 6.31 -15.06 -18.72
N ARG A 201 7.29 -15.03 -19.64
CA ARG A 201 8.14 -13.85 -19.86
C ARG A 201 7.29 -12.66 -20.32
N PRO A 202 7.35 -11.50 -19.64
CA PRO A 202 6.72 -10.28 -20.11
C PRO A 202 7.32 -9.87 -21.45
N SER A 203 6.47 -9.63 -22.45
CA SER A 203 6.89 -9.05 -23.73
C SER A 203 7.34 -7.60 -23.52
N SER A 204 8.49 -7.24 -24.10
CA SER A 204 9.04 -5.88 -24.13
C SER A 204 8.18 -4.89 -24.89
#